data_AF-A0A918CXY5-F1
#
_entry.id   AF-A0A918CXY5-F1
#
_cell.length_a   1.000
_cell.length_b   1.000
_cell.length_c   1.000
_cell.angle_alpha   90.00
_cell.angle_beta   90.00
_cell.angle_gamma   90.00
#
_symmetry.space_group_name_H-M   'P 1'
#
loop_
_entity.id
_entity.type
_entity.pdbx_description
1 polymer ?
#
loop_
_entity_poly.entity_id
_entity_poly.type
_entity_poly.pdbx_seq_one_letter_code
_entity_poly.pdbx_strand_id
1 'polypeptide(L)'
;MNEEQHQQPEPHDPWAPVTVSADAVAEHQQLHEAYEQTLTAAGYGTDQRARYIAESGEDPEYAACVWDEEIVPAAQAAGVLPENPAPFDPAERATLDARDAAISQFWEAHPEYDVFSNSAENQELFRQAMAHGDDKAREVLGDQVAEHLLSSPSAPAEGAEHAVDDIDIDI
;
A
#
# COMPACT_ATOMS: atom_id res chain seq x y z
N MET A 1 -14.73 48.44 -6.42
CA MET A 1 -15.18 47.10 -6.88
C MET A 1 -13.90 46.34 -7.15
N ASN A 2 -13.51 45.48 -6.21
CA ASN A 2 -12.36 44.59 -6.35
C ASN A 2 -12.92 43.22 -6.70
N GLU A 3 -12.66 42.74 -7.91
CA GLU A 3 -12.94 41.37 -8.33
C GLU A 3 -11.72 40.52 -7.96
N GLU A 4 -11.82 39.78 -6.86
CA GLU A 4 -10.93 38.68 -6.54
C GLU A 4 -11.23 37.53 -7.51
N GLN A 5 -10.41 37.44 -8.56
CA GLN A 5 -10.36 36.29 -9.45
C GLN A 5 -9.90 35.08 -8.62
N HIS A 6 -10.85 34.27 -8.20
CA HIS A 6 -10.62 32.92 -7.70
C HIS A 6 -9.97 32.13 -8.85
N GLN A 7 -8.65 32.01 -8.82
CA GLN A 7 -7.93 31.06 -9.66
C GLN A 7 -8.44 29.67 -9.26
N GLN A 8 -9.21 29.04 -10.15
CA GLN A 8 -9.46 27.61 -10.06
C GLN A 8 -8.08 26.92 -10.05
N PRO A 9 -7.81 26.00 -9.12
CA PRO A 9 -6.62 25.16 -9.22
C PRO A 9 -6.64 24.48 -10.60
N GLU A 10 -5.50 24.51 -11.29
CA GLU A 10 -5.35 23.87 -12.60
C GLU A 10 -5.81 22.40 -12.49
N PRO A 11 -6.45 21.86 -13.54
CA PRO A 11 -6.76 20.43 -13.57
C PRO A 11 -5.44 19.67 -13.44
N HIS A 12 -5.27 18.98 -12.31
CA HIS A 12 -4.14 18.10 -12.08
C HIS A 12 -4.19 17.04 -13.19
N ASP A 13 -3.22 17.08 -14.12
CA ASP A 13 -3.05 15.99 -15.06
C ASP A 13 -2.63 14.77 -14.23
N PRO A 14 -3.45 13.71 -14.15
CA PRO A 14 -3.09 12.53 -13.37
C PRO A 14 -1.91 11.76 -13.99
N TRP A 15 -1.44 12.16 -15.17
CA TRP A 15 -0.36 11.54 -15.93
C TRP A 15 0.89 12.41 -16.05
N ALA A 16 0.91 13.60 -15.44
CA ALA A 16 2.15 14.34 -15.33
C ALA A 16 3.19 13.46 -14.61
N PRO A 17 4.46 13.43 -15.04
CA PRO A 17 5.50 12.70 -14.32
C PRO A 17 5.51 13.16 -12.86
N VAL A 18 5.01 12.32 -11.97
CA VAL A 18 4.98 12.62 -10.53
C VAL A 18 6.31 12.16 -9.98
N THR A 19 7.16 13.12 -9.60
CA THR A 19 8.32 12.81 -8.78
C THR A 19 7.93 12.96 -7.32
N VAL A 20 8.17 11.93 -6.51
CA VAL A 20 8.16 12.01 -5.06
C VAL A 20 9.15 13.10 -4.65
N SER A 21 8.62 14.20 -4.11
CA SER A 21 9.45 15.35 -3.74
C SER A 21 10.17 15.09 -2.41
N ALA A 22 11.36 15.67 -2.26
CA ALA A 22 12.10 15.61 -1.00
C ALA A 22 11.30 16.23 0.16
N ASP A 23 10.47 17.25 -0.14
CA ASP A 23 9.59 17.88 0.84
C ASP A 23 8.50 16.92 1.32
N ALA A 24 7.90 16.12 0.43
CA ALA A 24 6.91 15.11 0.81
C ALA A 24 7.53 14.01 1.69
N VAL A 25 8.77 13.61 1.41
CA VAL A 25 9.52 12.67 2.27
C VAL A 25 9.80 13.24 3.64
N ALA A 26 10.24 14.50 3.71
CA ALA A 26 10.53 15.16 4.98
C ALA A 26 9.26 15.35 5.82
N GLU A 27 8.14 15.73 5.21
CA GLU A 27 6.85 15.86 5.87
C GLU A 27 6.35 14.51 6.39
N HIS A 28 6.40 13.46 5.55
CA HIS A 28 6.04 12.11 5.96
C HIS A 28 6.84 11.65 7.18
N GLN A 29 8.16 11.85 7.15
CA GLN A 29 9.03 11.47 8.27
C GLN A 29 8.67 12.23 9.56
N GLN A 30 8.39 13.53 9.48
CA GLN A 30 7.96 14.31 10.65
C GLN A 30 6.64 13.81 11.24
N LEU A 31 5.65 13.52 10.39
CA LEU A 31 4.36 12.99 10.81
C LEU A 31 4.51 11.60 11.44
N HIS A 32 5.31 10.73 10.84
CA HIS A 32 5.57 9.39 11.33
C HIS A 32 6.28 9.42 12.69
N GLU A 33 7.33 10.23 12.84
CA GLU A 33 8.05 10.39 14.11
C GLU A 33 7.14 10.92 15.23
N ALA A 34 6.27 11.89 14.94
CA ALA A 34 5.31 12.41 15.91
C ALA A 34 4.25 11.36 16.29
N TYR A 35 3.83 10.54 15.34
CA TYR A 35 2.90 9.44 15.58
C TYR A 35 3.52 8.36 16.48
N GLU A 36 4.76 7.93 16.20
CA GLU A 36 5.50 6.96 17.02
C GLU A 36 5.74 7.44 18.45
N GLN A 37 5.99 8.74 18.64
CA GLN A 37 6.07 9.34 19.97
C GLN A 37 4.73 9.24 20.71
N THR A 38 3.62 9.43 20.00
CA THR A 38 2.27 9.32 20.57
C THR A 38 1.96 7.88 20.96
N LEU A 39 2.29 6.91 20.11
CA LEU A 39 2.17 5.48 20.42
C LEU A 39 2.95 5.12 21.68
N THR A 40 4.22 5.54 21.75
CA THR A 40 5.09 5.28 22.89
C THR A 40 4.51 5.88 24.18
N ALA A 41 4.04 7.13 24.14
CA ALA A 41 3.44 7.80 25.29
C ALA A 41 2.15 7.11 25.78
N ALA A 42 1.40 6.50 24.86
CA ALA A 42 0.19 5.73 25.15
C ALA A 42 0.46 4.28 25.60
N GLY A 43 1.72 3.82 25.58
CA GLY A 43 2.09 2.44 25.90
C GLY A 43 1.84 1.45 24.76
N TYR A 44 1.90 1.93 23.52
CA TYR A 44 1.79 1.14 22.28
C TYR A 44 3.06 1.24 21.41
N GLY A 45 4.15 1.79 21.94
CA GLY A 45 5.40 1.95 21.21
C GLY A 45 6.17 0.65 21.01
N THR A 46 7.34 0.77 20.39
CA THR A 46 8.20 -0.38 20.03
C THR A 46 8.52 -1.29 21.21
N ASP A 47 8.74 -0.73 22.40
CA ASP A 47 9.03 -1.51 23.61
C ASP A 47 7.84 -2.38 24.06
N GLN A 48 6.61 -1.84 23.95
CA GLN A 48 5.40 -2.60 24.29
C GLN A 48 5.09 -3.66 23.24
N ARG A 49 5.33 -3.36 21.95
CA ARG A 49 5.28 -4.36 20.88
C ARG A 49 6.26 -5.51 21.13
N ALA A 50 7.52 -5.19 21.42
CA ALA A 50 8.55 -6.19 21.70
C ALA A 50 8.21 -7.04 22.93
N ARG A 51 7.66 -6.40 23.98
CA ARG A 51 7.19 -7.10 25.17
C ARG A 51 6.03 -8.04 24.86
N TYR A 52 5.04 -7.58 24.10
CA TYR A 52 3.92 -8.42 23.68
C TYR A 52 4.40 -9.65 22.91
N ILE A 53 5.28 -9.47 21.92
CA ILE A 53 5.87 -10.57 21.14
C ILE A 53 6.61 -11.56 22.04
N ALA A 54 7.36 -11.08 23.03
CA ALA A 54 8.11 -11.95 23.94
C ALA A 54 7.22 -12.69 24.97
N GLU A 55 6.10 -12.08 25.38
CA GLU A 55 5.22 -12.59 26.43
C GLU A 55 3.99 -13.36 25.90
N SER A 56 3.68 -13.27 24.60
CA SER A 56 2.48 -13.88 23.98
C SER A 56 2.46 -15.41 24.06
N GLY A 57 3.65 -16.04 24.01
CA GLY A 57 3.77 -17.50 23.88
C GLY A 57 3.42 -18.04 22.48
N GLU A 58 3.15 -17.14 21.53
CA GLU A 58 2.88 -17.43 20.13
C GLU A 58 4.17 -17.39 19.30
N ASP A 59 4.07 -17.77 18.03
CA ASP A 59 5.13 -17.50 17.06
C ASP A 59 5.41 -15.98 16.97
N PRO A 60 6.69 -15.53 16.98
CA PRO A 60 7.02 -14.11 16.98
C PRO A 60 6.51 -13.33 15.76
N GLU A 61 6.47 -13.95 14.58
CA GLU A 61 5.96 -13.32 13.36
C GLU A 61 4.44 -13.18 13.44
N TYR A 62 3.76 -14.23 13.91
CA TYR A 62 2.32 -14.15 14.17
C TYR A 62 1.96 -13.09 15.22
N ALA A 63 2.68 -13.05 16.34
CA ALA A 63 2.45 -12.05 17.39
C ALA A 63 2.73 -10.61 16.89
N ALA A 64 3.73 -10.44 16.02
CA ALA A 64 3.97 -9.18 15.33
C ALA A 64 2.75 -8.77 14.48
N CYS A 65 2.22 -9.67 13.66
CA CYS A 65 1.01 -9.41 12.86
C CYS A 65 -0.18 -9.05 13.75
N VAL A 66 -0.46 -9.80 14.82
CA VAL A 66 -1.59 -9.51 15.73
C VAL A 66 -1.44 -8.13 16.37
N TRP A 67 -0.23 -7.74 16.74
CA TRP A 67 0.01 -6.41 17.29
C TRP A 67 -0.30 -5.29 16.27
N ASP A 68 0.25 -5.41 15.08
CA ASP A 68 0.20 -4.37 14.05
C ASP A 68 -1.18 -4.30 13.35
N GLU A 69 -1.84 -5.44 13.15
CA GLU A 69 -3.09 -5.55 12.37
C GLU A 69 -4.35 -5.63 13.22
N GLU A 70 -4.26 -6.03 14.50
CA GLU A 70 -5.44 -6.16 15.37
C GLU A 70 -5.39 -5.22 16.58
N ILE A 71 -4.30 -5.24 17.36
CA ILE A 71 -4.23 -4.52 18.64
C ILE A 71 -4.18 -3.00 18.43
N VAL A 72 -3.25 -2.52 17.61
CA VAL A 72 -3.13 -1.08 17.33
C VAL A 72 -4.38 -0.54 16.63
N PRO A 73 -4.90 -1.17 15.56
CA PRO A 73 -6.13 -0.71 14.90
C PRO A 73 -7.36 -0.72 15.83
N ALA A 74 -7.50 -1.72 16.71
CA ALA A 74 -8.59 -1.72 17.68
C ALA A 74 -8.47 -0.57 18.68
N ALA A 75 -7.26 -0.22 19.12
CA ALA A 75 -7.03 0.92 20.00
C ALA A 75 -7.30 2.27 19.31
N GLN A 76 -6.99 2.39 18.01
CA GLN A 76 -7.38 3.55 17.20
C GLN A 76 -8.90 3.65 17.06
N ALA A 77 -9.58 2.56 16.70
CA ALA A 77 -11.03 2.52 16.54
C ALA A 77 -11.79 2.81 17.86
N ALA A 78 -11.20 2.44 19.00
CA ALA A 78 -11.73 2.75 20.33
C ALA A 78 -11.43 4.20 20.79
N GLY A 79 -10.67 4.98 20.01
CA GLY A 79 -10.25 6.34 20.33
C GLY A 79 -9.19 6.43 21.44
N VAL A 80 -8.52 5.32 21.75
CA VAL A 80 -7.39 5.29 22.69
C VAL A 80 -6.13 5.86 22.04
N LEU A 81 -5.95 5.59 20.75
CA LEU A 81 -4.89 6.12 19.91
C LEU A 81 -5.49 7.03 18.82
N PRO A 82 -4.77 8.07 18.37
CA PRO A 82 -5.11 8.74 17.12
C PRO A 82 -4.91 7.79 15.93
N GLU A 83 -5.63 8.02 14.84
CA GLU A 83 -5.36 7.34 13.57
C GLU A 83 -3.98 7.72 13.03
N ASN A 84 -3.33 6.80 12.31
CA ASN A 84 -2.06 7.07 11.66
C ASN A 84 -2.27 8.13 10.55
N PRO A 85 -1.67 9.34 10.67
CA PRO A 85 -1.85 10.39 9.67
C PRO A 85 -1.15 10.09 8.34
N ALA A 86 -0.20 9.16 8.34
CA ALA A 86 0.65 8.82 7.20
C ALA A 86 0.88 7.29 7.14
N PRO A 87 -0.12 6.52 6.68
CA PRO A 87 -0.05 5.05 6.65
C PRO A 87 0.79 4.49 5.51
N PHE A 88 1.15 5.31 4.52
CA PHE A 88 1.93 4.91 3.36
C PHE A 88 3.07 5.89 3.18
N ASP A 89 4.26 5.36 2.87
CA ASP A 89 5.38 6.17 2.45
C ASP A 89 5.02 6.96 1.18
N PRO A 90 5.68 8.10 0.90
CA PRO A 90 5.34 8.91 -0.27
C PRO A 90 5.46 8.18 -1.60
N ALA A 91 6.41 7.26 -1.73
CA ALA A 91 6.56 6.40 -2.90
C ALA A 91 5.43 5.37 -3.02
N GLU A 92 5.02 4.78 -1.90
CA GLU A 92 3.88 3.85 -1.86
C GLU A 92 2.57 4.56 -2.23
N ARG A 93 2.33 5.74 -1.64
CA ARG A 93 1.17 6.57 -1.99
C ARG A 93 1.17 6.92 -3.47
N ALA A 94 2.30 7.39 -4.00
CA ALA A 94 2.41 7.74 -5.42
C ALA A 94 2.14 6.54 -6.34
N THR A 95 2.66 5.35 -5.98
CA THR A 95 2.38 4.10 -6.73
C THR A 95 0.90 3.76 -6.71
N LEU A 96 0.25 3.80 -5.54
CA LEU A 96 -1.18 3.50 -5.42
C LEU A 96 -2.02 4.50 -6.22
N ASP A 97 -1.73 5.79 -6.11
CA ASP A 97 -2.48 6.83 -6.83
C ASP A 97 -2.35 6.68 -8.35
N ALA A 98 -1.13 6.42 -8.86
CA ALA A 98 -0.90 6.20 -10.29
C ALA A 98 -1.61 4.93 -10.80
N ARG A 99 -1.57 3.86 -10.00
CA ARG A 99 -2.22 2.58 -10.32
C ARG A 99 -3.74 2.69 -10.31
N ASP A 100 -4.32 3.33 -9.30
CA ASP A 100 -5.76 3.52 -9.16
C ASP A 100 -6.32 4.42 -10.28
N ALA A 101 -5.58 5.47 -10.66
CA ALA A 101 -5.94 6.30 -11.80
C ALA A 101 -5.99 5.49 -13.11
N ALA A 102 -5.01 4.59 -13.33
CA ALA A 102 -4.91 3.78 -14.54
C ALA A 102 -6.00 2.70 -14.60
N ILE A 103 -6.24 2.04 -13.47
CA ILE A 103 -7.33 1.06 -13.34
C ILE A 103 -8.69 1.74 -13.57
N SER A 104 -8.91 2.93 -13.02
CA SER A 104 -10.15 3.68 -13.23
C SER A 104 -10.40 3.98 -14.72
N GLN A 105 -9.37 4.41 -15.45
CA GLN A 105 -9.47 4.62 -16.90
C GLN A 105 -9.71 3.32 -17.68
N PHE A 106 -9.06 2.23 -17.28
CA PHE A 106 -9.32 0.92 -17.87
C PHE A 106 -10.80 0.55 -17.73
N TRP A 107 -11.41 0.79 -16.56
CA TRP A 107 -12.83 0.52 -16.34
C TRP A 107 -13.76 1.42 -17.14
N GLU A 108 -13.41 2.69 -17.35
CA GLU A 108 -14.17 3.57 -18.25
C GLU A 108 -14.17 3.06 -19.70
N ALA A 109 -13.08 2.43 -20.14
CA ALA A 109 -12.96 1.83 -21.47
C ALA A 109 -13.62 0.45 -21.58
N HIS A 110 -13.86 -0.24 -20.46
CA HIS A 110 -14.40 -1.60 -20.39
C HIS A 110 -15.71 -1.66 -19.57
N PRO A 111 -16.80 -1.04 -20.07
CA PRO A 111 -18.10 -1.06 -19.39
C PRO A 111 -18.75 -2.45 -19.30
N GLU A 112 -18.22 -3.44 -20.03
CA GLU A 112 -18.61 -4.85 -19.92
C GLU A 112 -18.13 -5.54 -18.63
N TYR A 113 -17.20 -4.93 -17.89
CA TYR A 113 -16.76 -5.45 -16.60
C TYR A 113 -17.91 -5.38 -15.58
N ASP A 114 -18.17 -6.51 -14.91
CA ASP A 114 -19.18 -6.61 -13.86
C ASP A 114 -18.52 -7.13 -12.58
N VAL A 115 -18.43 -6.28 -11.56
CA VAL A 115 -17.85 -6.62 -10.25
C VAL A 115 -18.53 -7.82 -9.57
N PHE A 116 -19.78 -8.15 -9.95
CA PHE A 116 -20.51 -9.29 -9.40
C PHE A 116 -20.38 -10.57 -10.23
N SER A 117 -19.75 -10.51 -11.40
CA SER A 117 -19.55 -11.66 -12.29
C SER A 117 -18.25 -12.38 -11.97
N ASN A 118 -18.32 -13.71 -11.80
CA ASN A 118 -17.14 -14.55 -11.62
C ASN A 118 -16.84 -15.42 -12.86
N SER A 119 -17.24 -14.96 -14.04
CA SER A 119 -16.93 -15.62 -15.30
C SER A 119 -15.44 -15.55 -15.63
N ALA A 120 -14.95 -16.49 -16.45
CA ALA A 120 -13.55 -16.50 -16.87
C ALA A 120 -13.17 -15.23 -17.63
N GLU A 121 -14.07 -14.72 -18.47
CA GLU A 121 -13.90 -13.45 -19.19
C GLU A 121 -13.80 -12.26 -18.22
N ASN A 122 -14.64 -12.20 -17.19
CA ASN A 122 -14.60 -11.10 -16.21
C ASN A 122 -13.35 -11.15 -15.33
N GLN A 123 -12.87 -12.35 -14.97
CA GLN A 123 -11.61 -12.52 -14.26
C GLN A 123 -10.40 -12.13 -15.12
N GLU A 124 -10.46 -12.37 -16.43
CA GLU A 124 -9.43 -11.94 -17.38
C GLU A 124 -9.38 -10.41 -17.47
N LEU A 125 -10.54 -9.75 -17.59
CA LEU A 125 -10.62 -8.28 -17.56
C LEU A 125 -10.04 -7.70 -16.25
N PHE A 126 -10.33 -8.33 -15.10
CA PHE A 126 -9.72 -7.97 -13.83
C PHE A 126 -8.19 -8.05 -13.88
N ARG A 127 -7.63 -9.17 -14.35
CA ARG A 127 -6.17 -9.33 -14.48
C ARG A 127 -5.56 -8.29 -15.40
N GLN A 128 -6.22 -7.98 -16.52
CA GLN A 128 -5.76 -6.97 -17.47
C GLN A 128 -5.75 -5.57 -16.87
N ALA A 129 -6.77 -5.19 -16.10
CA ALA A 129 -6.79 -3.90 -15.42
C ALA A 129 -5.67 -3.78 -14.39
N MET A 130 -5.44 -4.82 -13.58
CA MET A 130 -4.35 -4.82 -12.59
C MET A 130 -2.98 -4.70 -13.28
N ALA A 131 -2.75 -5.46 -14.36
CA ALA A 131 -1.53 -5.34 -15.15
C ALA A 131 -1.37 -3.95 -15.79
N HIS A 132 -2.46 -3.39 -16.33
CA HIS A 132 -2.46 -2.04 -16.89
C HIS A 132 -2.09 -0.98 -15.84
N GLY A 133 -2.64 -1.11 -14.63
CA GLY A 133 -2.32 -0.26 -13.50
C GLY A 133 -0.85 -0.34 -13.10
N ASP A 134 -0.32 -1.57 -12.99
CA ASP A 134 1.08 -1.80 -12.65
C ASP A 134 2.02 -1.20 -13.73
N ASP A 135 1.74 -1.42 -15.01
CA ASP A 135 2.55 -0.90 -16.12
C ASP A 135 2.55 0.63 -16.16
N LYS A 136 1.39 1.26 -15.91
CA LYS A 136 1.29 2.72 -15.87
C LYS A 136 1.96 3.34 -14.66
N ALA A 137 1.89 2.70 -13.50
CA ALA A 137 2.65 3.15 -12.32
C ALA A 137 4.16 3.17 -12.62
N ARG A 138 4.70 2.13 -13.27
CA ARG A 138 6.11 2.08 -13.69
C ARG A 138 6.44 3.15 -14.74
N GLU A 139 5.57 3.38 -15.72
CA GLU A 139 5.77 4.40 -16.75
C GLU A 139 5.88 5.82 -16.17
N VAL A 140 5.02 6.14 -15.20
CA VAL A 140 4.94 7.49 -14.62
C VAL A 140 6.01 7.75 -13.57
N LEU A 141 6.30 6.75 -12.71
CA LEU A 141 7.19 6.92 -11.55
C LEU A 141 8.63 6.45 -11.82
N GLY A 142 8.84 5.55 -12.78
CA GLY A 142 10.15 4.97 -13.07
C GLY A 142 10.78 4.36 -11.81
N ASP A 143 12.01 4.79 -11.49
CA ASP A 143 12.79 4.28 -10.36
C ASP A 143 12.18 4.60 -8.98
N GLN A 144 11.13 5.42 -8.90
CA GLN A 144 10.47 5.81 -7.65
C GLN A 144 9.26 4.93 -7.31
N VAL A 145 8.93 3.96 -8.17
CA VAL A 145 7.82 3.05 -7.95
C VAL A 145 8.10 2.10 -6.78
N ALA A 146 7.17 2.03 -5.84
CA ALA A 146 7.15 0.98 -4.81
C ALA A 146 6.78 -0.39 -5.41
N GLU A 147 7.77 -1.11 -5.96
CA GLU A 147 7.56 -2.41 -6.65
C GLU A 147 6.88 -3.47 -5.77
N HIS A 148 7.04 -3.44 -4.44
CA HIS A 148 6.41 -4.41 -3.54
C HIS A 148 4.87 -4.28 -3.48
N LEU A 149 4.32 -3.17 -3.97
CA LEU A 149 2.87 -2.97 -4.08
C LEU A 149 2.27 -3.47 -5.40
N LEU A 150 3.11 -3.77 -6.39
CA LEU A 150 2.65 -4.18 -7.71
C LEU A 150 2.33 -5.69 -7.73
N SER A 151 1.31 -6.06 -8.50
CA SER A 151 0.81 -7.44 -8.55
C SER A 151 1.79 -8.38 -9.27
N SER A 152 2.62 -7.83 -10.16
CA SER A 152 3.75 -8.54 -10.72
C SER A 152 5.02 -8.08 -10.00
N PRO A 153 5.68 -8.92 -9.19
CA PRO A 153 7.05 -8.61 -8.80
C PRO A 153 7.85 -8.47 -10.09
N SER A 154 8.57 -7.36 -10.27
CA SER A 154 9.68 -7.34 -11.23
C SER A 154 10.56 -8.55 -10.88
N ALA A 155 10.46 -9.61 -11.68
CA ALA A 155 11.12 -10.86 -11.38
C ALA A 155 12.61 -10.59 -11.20
N PRO A 156 13.23 -10.95 -10.06
CA PRO A 156 14.67 -11.07 -10.05
C PRO A 156 15.02 -12.15 -11.07
N ALA A 157 15.89 -11.79 -12.02
CA ALA A 157 16.46 -12.75 -12.95
C ALA A 157 17.13 -13.89 -12.16
N GLU A 158 16.75 -15.12 -12.51
CA GLU A 158 17.44 -16.39 -12.27
C GLU A 158 17.47 -16.95 -10.83
N GLY A 159 16.85 -18.14 -10.70
CA GLY A 159 17.47 -19.26 -9.97
C GLY A 159 17.03 -19.50 -8.53
N ALA A 160 15.82 -20.02 -8.32
CA ALA A 160 15.50 -20.82 -7.13
C ALA A 160 14.45 -21.89 -7.49
N GLU A 161 14.89 -22.88 -8.26
CA GLU A 161 14.24 -24.17 -8.37
C GLU A 161 14.30 -24.87 -7.00
N HIS A 162 13.29 -24.64 -6.16
CA HIS A 162 13.03 -25.50 -5.02
C HIS A 162 12.31 -26.75 -5.53
N ALA A 163 13.10 -27.81 -5.73
CA ALA A 163 12.58 -29.16 -5.82
C ALA A 163 11.84 -29.48 -4.52
N VAL A 164 10.53 -29.66 -4.62
CA VAL A 164 9.75 -30.37 -3.61
C VAL A 164 10.13 -31.84 -3.71
N ASP A 165 11.02 -32.29 -2.83
CA ASP A 165 11.26 -33.71 -2.63
C ASP A 165 9.96 -34.33 -2.09
N ASP A 166 9.45 -35.32 -2.83
CA ASP A 166 8.31 -36.16 -2.47
C ASP A 166 8.51 -36.74 -1.07
N ILE A 167 7.64 -36.37 -0.12
CA ILE A 167 7.54 -37.06 1.16
C ILE A 167 6.73 -38.33 0.92
N ASP A 168 7.44 -39.46 0.79
CA ASP A 168 6.86 -40.80 0.88
C ASP A 168 6.24 -41.00 2.27
N ILE A 169 4.91 -40.97 2.34
CA ILE A 169 4.15 -41.43 3.50
C ILE A 169 3.81 -42.90 3.25
N ASP A 170 4.57 -43.81 3.85
CA ASP A 170 4.21 -45.22 3.99
C ASP A 170 2.94 -45.33 4.84
N ILE A 171 1.88 -45.95 4.29
CA ILE A 171 0.64 -46.34 4.98
C ILE A 171 0.72 -47.80 5.38
#